data_AF-A0A4Q6ABU3-F1
#
_entry.id   AF-A0A4Q6ABU3-F1
#
_cell.length_a   1.000
_cell.length_b   1.000
_cell.length_c   1.000
_cell.angle_alpha   90.00
_cell.angle_beta   90.00
_cell.angle_gamma   90.00
#
_symmetry.space_group_name_H-M   'P 1'
#
loop_
_entity.id
_entity.type
_entity.pdbx_description
1 polymer ?
#
loop_
_entity_poly.entity_id
_entity_poly.type
_entity_poly.pdbx_seq_one_letter_code
_entity_poly.pdbx_strand_id
1 'polypeptide(L)'
;MIKHLQTEWLKIKNYRAFWIFLGLYLISIVAINYIAFYIYNETIRQEPMMASQIKNPYAFPNVWHTVGFMGSWLLYFPGIIIILLTSNEFNFKTHRQNIIDGWSR
;
A
#
# COMPACT_ATOMS: atom_id res chain seq x y z
N MET A 1 26.96 4.06 -4.83
CA MET A 1 25.75 3.40 -4.28
C MET A 1 24.88 4.34 -3.44
N ILE A 2 25.31 4.83 -2.27
CA ILE A 2 24.47 5.69 -1.39
C ILE A 2 24.05 7.01 -2.07
N LYS A 3 24.94 7.65 -2.83
CA LYS A 3 24.63 8.87 -3.61
C LYS A 3 23.48 8.66 -4.60
N HIS A 4 23.36 7.47 -5.21
CA HIS A 4 22.27 7.19 -6.16
C HIS A 4 20.91 7.06 -5.46
N LEU A 5 20.89 6.42 -4.29
CA LEU A 5 19.68 6.35 -3.45
C LEU A 5 19.25 7.74 -2.99
N GLN A 6 20.20 8.61 -2.65
CA GLN A 6 19.92 10.00 -2.30
C GLN A 6 19.32 10.78 -3.48
N THR A 7 19.84 10.60 -4.70
CA THR A 7 19.28 11.26 -5.88
C THR A 7 17.87 10.76 -6.23
N GLU A 8 17.61 9.46 -6.12
CA GLU A 8 16.26 8.91 -6.31
C GLU A 8 15.28 9.43 -5.25
N TRP A 9 15.71 9.47 -3.98
CA TRP A 9 14.90 10.05 -2.91
C TRP A 9 14.55 11.52 -3.16
N LEU A 10 15.50 12.33 -3.63
CA LEU A 10 15.26 13.75 -3.94
C LEU A 10 14.23 13.93 -5.07
N LYS A 11 14.19 13.04 -6.07
CA LYS A 11 13.16 13.05 -7.13
C LYS A 11 11.77 12.78 -6.56
N ILE A 12 11.65 11.78 -5.69
CA ILE A 12 10.38 11.35 -5.10
C ILE A 12 9.87 12.38 -4.08
N LYS A 13 10.78 12.96 -3.29
CA LYS A 13 10.44 13.87 -2.18
C LYS A 13 9.54 15.03 -2.59
N ASN A 14 9.75 15.63 -3.75
CA ASN A 14 8.96 16.78 -4.21
C ASN A 14 7.77 16.40 -5.09
N TYR A 15 7.61 15.11 -5.42
CA TYR A 15 6.59 14.65 -6.34
C TYR A 15 5.26 14.44 -5.61
N ARG A 16 4.34 15.40 -5.76
CA ARG A 16 3.04 15.43 -5.04
C ARG A 16 2.19 14.19 -5.26
N ALA A 17 2.13 13.67 -6.49
CA ALA A 17 1.33 12.49 -6.79
C ALA A 17 1.81 11.25 -6.01
N PHE A 18 3.12 11.07 -5.80
CA PHE A 18 3.63 9.99 -4.95
C PHE A 18 3.08 10.08 -3.52
N TRP A 19 3.13 11.26 -2.90
CA TRP A 19 2.60 11.46 -1.56
C TRP A 19 1.08 11.28 -1.47
N ILE A 20 0.34 11.71 -2.49
CA ILE A 20 -1.11 11.49 -2.57
C ILE A 20 -1.41 9.99 -2.65
N PHE A 21 -0.76 9.25 -3.55
CA PHE A 21 -0.98 7.80 -3.68
C PHE A 21 -0.52 7.02 -2.45
N LEU A 22 0.58 7.42 -1.82
CA LEU A 22 1.06 6.82 -0.58
C LEU A 22 0.08 7.07 0.58
N GLY A 23 -0.38 8.30 0.75
CA GLY A 23 -1.38 8.66 1.76
C GLY A 23 -2.69 7.92 1.54
N LEU A 24 -3.18 7.89 0.29
CA LEU A 24 -4.36 7.13 -0.10
C LEU A 24 -4.21 5.65 0.25
N TYR A 25 -3.06 5.03 -0.06
CA TYR A 25 -2.79 3.63 0.27
C TYR A 25 -2.87 3.35 1.77
N LEU A 26 -2.23 4.18 2.60
CA LEU A 26 -2.27 4.03 4.06
C LEU A 26 -3.69 4.19 4.60
N ILE A 27 -4.43 5.18 4.11
CA ILE A 27 -5.84 5.40 4.48
C ILE A 27 -6.68 4.19 4.06
N SER A 28 -6.48 3.66 2.86
CA SER A 28 -7.21 2.48 2.36
C SER A 28 -6.98 1.24 3.22
N ILE A 29 -5.76 1.00 3.72
CA ILE A 29 -5.47 -0.11 4.63
C ILE A 29 -6.28 0.01 5.93
N VAL A 30 -6.33 1.20 6.52
CA VAL A 30 -7.10 1.42 7.75
C VAL A 30 -8.60 1.30 7.46
N ALA A 31 -9.07 1.88 6.35
CA ALA A 31 -10.47 1.87 5.97
C ALA A 31 -11.01 0.46 5.74
N ILE A 32 -10.29 -0.39 4.98
CA ILE A 32 -10.76 -1.75 4.68
C ILE A 32 -10.88 -2.61 5.95
N ASN A 33 -9.91 -2.48 6.87
CA ASN A 33 -9.94 -3.20 8.13
C ASN A 33 -11.05 -2.69 9.06
N TYR A 34 -11.27 -1.38 9.09
CA TYR A 34 -12.36 -0.79 9.87
C TYR A 34 -13.74 -1.22 9.36
N ILE A 35 -13.96 -1.18 8.05
CA ILE A 35 -15.20 -1.64 7.41
C ILE A 35 -15.43 -3.13 7.70
N ALA A 36 -14.40 -3.96 7.53
CA ALA A 36 -14.51 -5.39 7.77
C ALA A 36 -14.79 -5.71 9.27
N PHE A 37 -14.24 -4.93 10.21
CA PHE A 37 -14.56 -5.04 11.63
C PHE A 37 -16.00 -4.60 11.94
N TYR A 38 -16.45 -3.50 11.33
CA TYR A 38 -17.82 -3.00 11.50
C TYR A 38 -18.86 -4.01 11.02
N ILE A 39 -18.67 -4.56 9.81
CA ILE A 39 -19.55 -5.59 9.24
C ILE A 39 -19.58 -6.83 10.13
N TYR A 40 -18.43 -7.25 10.65
CA TYR A 40 -18.34 -8.40 11.55
C TYR A 40 -19.16 -8.18 12.84
N ASN A 41 -19.02 -7.02 13.48
CA ASN A 41 -19.77 -6.71 14.70
C ASN A 41 -21.28 -6.62 14.45
N GLU A 42 -21.68 -6.01 13.34
CA GLU A 42 -23.09 -5.90 12.98
C GLU A 42 -23.71 -7.28 12.70
N THR A 43 -22.97 -8.17 12.03
CA THR A 43 -23.41 -9.54 11.74
C THR A 43 -23.61 -10.36 13.03
N ILE A 44 -22.71 -10.24 14.00
CA ILE A 44 -22.88 -10.88 15.33
C ILE A 44 -24.10 -10.34 16.07
N ARG A 45 -24.36 -9.03 15.94
CA ARG A 45 -25.47 -8.37 16.63
C ARG A 45 -26.83 -8.85 16.13
N GLN A 46 -26.92 -9.16 14.83
CA GLN A 46 -28.15 -9.61 14.18
C GLN A 46 -28.37 -11.13 14.37
N GLU A 47 -27.29 -11.93 14.35
CA GLU A 47 -27.38 -13.40 14.42
C GLU A 47 -26.47 -13.98 15.53
N PRO A 48 -26.86 -13.89 16.81
CA PRO A 48 -26.04 -14.32 17.94
C PRO A 48 -25.74 -15.83 17.92
N MET A 49 -26.57 -16.64 17.24
CA MET A 49 -26.36 -18.08 17.07
C MET A 49 -25.13 -18.38 16.19
N MET A 50 -24.91 -17.60 15.12
CA MET A 50 -23.72 -17.73 14.25
C MET A 50 -22.44 -17.29 14.95
N ALA A 51 -22.53 -16.31 15.85
CA ALA A 51 -21.38 -15.83 16.63
C ALA A 51 -20.79 -16.91 17.55
N SER A 52 -21.60 -17.89 17.97
CA SER A 52 -21.14 -19.01 18.79
C SER A 52 -20.36 -20.09 18.00
N GLN A 53 -20.59 -20.18 16.69
CA GLN A 53 -19.96 -21.17 15.81
C GLN A 53 -18.71 -20.64 15.10
N ILE A 54 -18.64 -19.33 14.86
CA ILE A 54 -17.51 -18.69 14.18
C ILE A 54 -16.54 -18.12 15.22
N LYS A 55 -15.35 -18.72 15.34
CA LYS A 55 -14.25 -18.13 16.13
C LYS A 55 -14.00 -16.70 15.67
N ASN A 56 -13.92 -15.76 16.62
CA ASN A 56 -13.75 -14.34 16.30
C ASN A 56 -12.48 -14.10 15.45
N PRO A 57 -12.61 -13.67 14.19
CA PRO A 57 -11.50 -13.46 13.28
C PRO A 57 -10.61 -12.27 13.71
N TYR A 58 -11.15 -11.32 14.48
CA TYR A 58 -10.38 -10.20 15.04
C TYR A 58 -9.83 -10.48 16.44
N ALA A 59 -10.06 -11.66 17.01
CA ALA A 59 -9.42 -12.08 18.25
C ALA A 59 -8.01 -12.62 17.99
N PHE A 60 -7.12 -12.45 18.97
CA PHE A 60 -5.80 -13.08 18.92
C PHE A 60 -5.94 -14.60 18.98
N PRO A 61 -5.19 -15.37 18.17
CA PRO A 61 -4.11 -14.95 17.26
C PRO A 61 -4.55 -14.66 15.80
N ASN A 62 -5.80 -14.91 15.45
CA ASN A 62 -6.29 -14.90 14.07
C ASN A 62 -6.33 -13.51 13.42
N VAL A 63 -6.31 -12.45 14.24
CA VAL A 63 -6.33 -11.05 13.78
C VAL A 63 -5.28 -10.76 12.70
N TRP A 64 -4.08 -11.33 12.81
CA TRP A 64 -3.01 -11.12 11.83
C TRP A 64 -3.34 -11.71 10.46
N HIS A 65 -3.99 -12.88 10.42
CA HIS A 65 -4.43 -13.50 9.19
C HIS A 65 -5.56 -12.71 8.54
N THR A 66 -6.52 -12.23 9.33
CA THR A 66 -7.64 -11.44 8.81
C THR A 66 -7.18 -10.09 8.28
N VAL A 67 -6.36 -9.35 9.05
CA VAL A 67 -5.82 -8.05 8.62
C VAL A 67 -4.90 -8.20 7.40
N GLY A 68 -4.06 -9.23 7.40
CA GLY A 68 -3.18 -9.53 6.26
C GLY A 68 -3.97 -9.90 5.00
N PHE A 69 -5.00 -10.73 5.13
CA PHE A 69 -5.88 -11.09 4.02
C PHE A 69 -6.67 -9.89 3.49
N MET A 70 -7.23 -9.04 4.36
CA MET A 70 -7.92 -7.83 3.91
C MET A 70 -6.95 -6.84 3.25
N GLY A 71 -5.75 -6.71 3.80
CA GLY A 71 -4.69 -5.86 3.24
C GLY A 71 -4.15 -6.33 1.89
N SER A 72 -4.14 -7.63 1.61
CA SER A 72 -3.56 -8.16 0.36
C SER A 72 -4.30 -7.68 -0.90
N TRP A 73 -5.60 -7.41 -0.79
CA TRP A 73 -6.40 -6.85 -1.89
C TRP A 73 -5.95 -5.44 -2.30
N LEU A 74 -5.22 -4.73 -1.43
CA LEU A 74 -4.73 -3.38 -1.69
C LEU A 74 -3.30 -3.37 -2.26
N LEU A 75 -2.69 -4.52 -2.54
CA LEU A 75 -1.34 -4.62 -3.13
C LEU A 75 -1.24 -4.00 -4.54
N TYR A 76 -2.35 -3.73 -5.21
CA TYR A 76 -2.35 -3.03 -6.49
C TYR A 76 -1.85 -1.58 -6.37
N PHE A 77 -2.09 -0.91 -5.23
CA PHE A 77 -1.65 0.47 -4.99
C PHE A 77 -0.12 0.64 -5.05
N PRO A 78 0.70 -0.13 -4.31
CA PRO A 78 2.15 -0.03 -4.44
C PRO A 78 2.63 -0.41 -5.84
N GLY A 79 1.95 -1.34 -6.54
CA GLY A 79 2.24 -1.64 -7.94
C GLY A 79 2.08 -0.41 -8.85
N ILE A 80 0.98 0.34 -8.70
CA ILE A 80 0.73 1.57 -9.45
C ILE A 80 1.79 2.64 -9.13
N ILE A 81 2.20 2.76 -7.86
CA ILE A 81 3.27 3.69 -7.47
C ILE A 81 4.58 3.37 -8.21
N ILE A 82 4.95 2.08 -8.31
CA ILE A 82 6.17 1.67 -9.04
C ILE A 82 6.07 2.01 -10.53
N ILE A 83 4.92 1.72 -11.16
CA ILE A 83 4.69 2.04 -12.58
C ILE A 83 4.78 3.55 -12.80
N LEU A 84 4.19 4.34 -11.91
CA LEU A 84 4.20 5.79 -11.99
C LEU A 84 5.63 6.35 -11.85
N LEU A 85 6.44 5.82 -10.92
CA LEU A 85 7.83 6.22 -10.75
C LEU A 85 8.65 5.88 -12.00
N THR A 86 8.42 4.70 -12.57
CA THR A 86 9.09 4.23 -13.80
C THR A 86 8.71 5.10 -14.99
N SER A 87 7.42 5.38 -15.17
CA SER A 87 6.91 6.23 -16.25
C SER A 87 7.45 7.67 -16.17
N ASN A 88 7.55 8.23 -14.96
CA ASN A 88 8.17 9.54 -14.76
C ASN A 88 9.62 9.56 -15.22
N GLU A 89 10.38 8.47 -15.04
CA GLU A 89 11.77 8.39 -15.48
C GLU A 89 11.92 8.54 -17.01
N PHE A 90 10.98 7.97 -17.76
CA PHE A 90 10.93 8.09 -19.22
C PHE A 90 10.42 9.47 -19.66
N ASN A 91 9.35 9.99 -19.02
CA ASN A 91 8.78 11.31 -19.35
C ASN A 91 9.78 12.45 -19.14
N PHE A 92 10.52 12.43 -18.03
CA PHE A 92 11.56 13.43 -17.73
C PHE A 92 12.90 13.13 -18.39
N LYS A 93 13.01 12.04 -19.18
CA LYS A 93 14.22 11.61 -19.88
C LYS A 93 15.43 11.40 -18.95
N THR A 94 15.22 11.25 -17.65
CA THR A 94 16.29 11.06 -16.65
C THR A 94 17.04 9.76 -16.87
N HIS A 95 16.39 8.76 -17.49
CA HIS A 95 17.08 7.54 -17.92
C HIS A 95 18.24 7.84 -18.89
N ARG A 96 18.07 8.79 -19.81
CA ARG A 96 19.14 9.17 -20.75
C ARG A 96 20.22 10.00 -20.07
N GLN A 97 19.83 10.85 -19.14
CA GLN A 97 20.77 11.65 -18.34
C GLN A 97 21.70 10.75 -17.52
N ASN A 98 21.17 9.68 -16.90
CA ASN A 98 21.98 8.70 -16.17
C ASN A 98 23.06 8.06 -17.06
N ILE A 99 22.75 7.73 -18.32
CA ILE A 99 23.72 7.18 -19.28
C ILE A 99 24.80 8.22 -19.64
N ILE A 100 24.39 9.47 -19.88
CA ILE A 100 25.31 10.58 -20.22
C ILE A 100 26.26 10.90 -19.06
N ASP A 101 25.76 10.85 -17.83
CA ASP A 101 26.56 11.06 -16.62
C ASP A 101 27.52 9.89 -16.33
N GLY A 102 27.60 8.90 -17.23
CA GLY A 102 28.47 7.74 -17.11
C GLY A 102 28.02 6.76 -16.04
N TRP A 103 26.77 6.87 -15.57
CA TRP A 103 26.21 5.93 -14.62
C TRP A 103 25.79 4.68 -15.39
N SER A 104 26.77 3.83 -15.70
CA SER A 104 26.50 2.48 -16.15
C SER A 104 25.91 1.68 -14.98
N ARG A 105 24.79 1.01 -15.22
CA ARG A 105 24.38 -0.12 -14.39
C ARG A 105 25.35 -1.28 -14.59
#